data_AF-A0A930TQW2-F1
#
_entry.id   AF-A0A930TQW2-F1
#
_cell.length_a   1.000
_cell.length_b   1.000
_cell.length_c   1.000
_cell.angle_alpha   90.00
_cell.angle_beta   90.00
_cell.angle_gamma   90.00
#
_symmetry.space_group_name_H-M   'P 1'
#
loop_
_entity.id
_entity.type
_entity.pdbx_description
1 polymer ?
#
loop_
_entity_poly.entity_id
_entity_poly.type
_entity_poly.pdbx_seq_one_letter_code
_entity_poly.pdbx_strand_id
1 'polypeptide(L)'
;RAYRGRLLLIADGGQLWAVNFVNMQTYLYSVVGSEVSASWNVEALKAQAVAARSYALTYYFRPINSIYHLGATEYYQVYKGISAEDDRIKRAVDATAGQFVSYQGGIVESLYAASDDIVMDAFQGAGMSQLGALDLANQGVGYTQILTNYYPGTNLGQLVLDQH
;
A
#
# COMPACT_ATOMS: atom_id res chain seq x y z
N ARG A 1 9.13 26.40 -10.00
CA ARG A 1 9.21 24.92 -10.14
C ARG A 1 7.80 24.41 -10.39
N ALA A 2 7.55 23.72 -11.50
CA ALA A 2 6.24 23.18 -11.84
C ALA A 2 6.12 21.75 -11.29
N TYR A 3 5.13 21.51 -10.43
CA TYR A 3 4.79 20.16 -9.98
C TYR A 3 3.82 19.56 -10.99
N ARG A 4 4.14 18.37 -11.51
CA ARG A 4 3.18 17.53 -12.25
C ARG A 4 2.31 16.83 -11.21
N GLY A 5 1.00 17.08 -11.20
CA GLY A 5 0.10 16.46 -10.23
C GLY A 5 -1.38 16.59 -10.58
N ARG A 6 -2.14 15.50 -10.40
CA ARG A 6 -3.60 15.46 -10.38
C ARG A 6 -4.05 15.38 -8.93
N LEU A 7 -5.03 16.21 -8.58
CA LEU A 7 -5.62 16.30 -7.25
C LEU A 7 -6.79 15.32 -7.19
N LEU A 8 -6.78 14.40 -6.24
CA LEU A 8 -7.92 13.55 -5.92
C LEU A 8 -8.71 14.20 -4.79
N LEU A 9 -10.00 14.42 -4.98
CA LEU A 9 -10.92 14.94 -3.96
C LEU A 9 -11.74 13.77 -3.40
N ILE A 10 -11.53 13.42 -2.14
CA ILE A 10 -12.44 12.50 -1.44
C ILE A 10 -13.44 13.33 -0.67
N ALA A 11 -14.74 13.15 -0.94
CA ALA A 11 -15.81 13.72 -0.17
C ALA A 11 -16.36 12.66 0.78
N ASP A 12 -16.09 12.82 2.09
CA ASP A 12 -16.71 12.03 3.15
C ASP A 12 -17.21 12.97 4.26
N GLY A 13 -18.47 12.80 4.67
CA GLY A 13 -19.08 13.58 5.77
C GLY A 13 -19.09 15.11 5.61
N GLY A 14 -18.92 15.66 4.40
CA GLY A 14 -18.82 17.11 4.16
C GLY A 14 -17.40 17.69 4.25
N GLN A 15 -16.38 16.84 4.37
CA GLN A 15 -14.97 17.23 4.27
C GLN A 15 -14.38 16.79 2.92
N LEU A 16 -13.57 17.68 2.34
CA LEU A 16 -12.92 17.49 1.05
C LEU A 16 -11.43 17.23 1.26
N TRP A 17 -10.97 16.02 0.92
CA TRP A 17 -9.57 15.63 1.07
C TRP A 17 -8.85 15.72 -0.26
N ALA A 18 -7.84 16.58 -0.37
CA ALA A 18 -7.00 16.72 -1.56
C ALA A 18 -5.76 15.82 -1.47
N VAL A 19 -5.72 14.75 -2.25
CA VAL A 19 -4.55 13.85 -2.33
C VAL A 19 -3.82 14.04 -3.64
N ASN A 20 -2.51 14.28 -3.55
CA ASN A 20 -1.66 14.32 -4.72
C ASN A 20 -1.40 12.90 -5.23
N PHE A 21 -2.31 12.39 -6.06
CA PHE A 21 -2.27 11.04 -6.61
C PHE A 21 -1.00 10.76 -7.43
N VAL A 22 -0.42 11.82 -8.02
CA VAL A 22 0.77 11.70 -8.88
C VAL A 22 2.06 11.45 -8.07
N ASN A 23 2.01 11.52 -6.74
CA ASN A 23 3.10 11.01 -5.90
C ASN A 23 2.93 9.52 -5.55
N MET A 24 1.70 9.05 -5.31
CA MET A 24 1.47 7.71 -4.76
C MET A 24 2.02 6.59 -5.64
N GLN A 25 1.83 6.66 -6.96
CA GLN A 25 2.30 5.60 -7.86
C GLN A 25 3.83 5.50 -7.90
N THR A 26 4.50 6.65 -8.03
CA THR A 26 5.97 6.74 -8.05
C THR A 26 6.58 6.37 -6.70
N TYR A 27 5.93 6.78 -5.60
CA TYR A 27 6.27 6.34 -4.25
C TYR A 27 6.21 4.81 -4.14
N LEU A 28 5.13 4.20 -4.64
CA LEU A 28 4.96 2.74 -4.59
C LEU A 28 5.96 1.99 -5.48
N TYR A 29 6.38 2.54 -6.61
CA TYR A 29 7.49 1.94 -7.38
C TYR A 29 8.75 1.82 -6.52
N SER A 30 9.09 2.89 -5.80
CA SER A 30 10.24 2.90 -4.90
C SER A 30 10.05 1.96 -3.72
N VAL A 31 8.90 2.00 -3.04
CA VAL A 31 8.66 1.18 -1.86
C VAL A 31 8.71 -0.29 -2.20
N VAL A 32 7.91 -0.74 -3.17
CA VAL A 32 7.84 -2.15 -3.57
C VAL A 32 9.21 -2.62 -4.08
N GLY A 33 9.91 -1.80 -4.89
CA GLY A 33 11.25 -2.12 -5.38
C GLY A 33 12.36 -2.13 -4.34
N SER A 34 12.13 -1.53 -3.17
CA SER A 34 13.08 -1.56 -2.06
C SER A 34 12.81 -2.67 -1.05
N GLU A 35 11.57 -3.16 -0.99
CA GLU A 35 11.09 -4.15 -0.02
C GLU A 35 11.21 -5.59 -0.56
N VAL A 36 10.91 -5.80 -1.84
CA VAL A 36 10.82 -7.14 -2.44
C VAL A 36 11.58 -7.22 -3.77
N SER A 37 12.01 -8.42 -4.14
CA SER A 37 12.70 -8.62 -5.42
C SER A 37 11.73 -8.53 -6.60
N ALA A 38 12.11 -7.81 -7.66
CA ALA A 38 11.33 -7.72 -8.89
C ALA A 38 11.12 -9.07 -9.60
N SER A 39 11.96 -10.08 -9.32
CA SER A 39 11.82 -11.44 -9.85
C SER A 39 10.67 -12.23 -9.22
N TRP A 40 10.06 -11.73 -8.14
CA TRP A 40 8.95 -12.39 -7.48
C TRP A 40 7.75 -12.59 -8.41
N ASN A 41 6.90 -13.52 -8.00
CA ASN A 41 5.63 -13.77 -8.65
C ASN A 41 4.81 -12.48 -8.70
N VAL A 42 4.20 -12.20 -9.87
CA VAL A 42 3.46 -10.96 -10.09
C VAL A 42 2.29 -10.79 -9.11
N GLU A 43 1.68 -11.88 -8.66
CA GLU A 43 0.57 -11.82 -7.69
C GLU A 43 1.07 -11.39 -6.30
N ALA A 44 2.28 -11.80 -5.90
CA ALA A 44 2.91 -11.31 -4.67
C ALA A 44 3.29 -9.83 -4.79
N LEU A 45 3.82 -9.41 -5.95
CA LEU A 45 4.13 -8.00 -6.22
C LEU A 45 2.87 -7.12 -6.17
N LYS A 46 1.75 -7.59 -6.71
CA LYS A 46 0.45 -6.90 -6.64
C LYS A 46 -0.07 -6.81 -5.22
N ALA A 47 -0.01 -7.90 -4.44
CA ALA A 47 -0.41 -7.90 -3.04
C ALA A 47 0.43 -6.90 -2.23
N GLN A 48 1.75 -6.89 -2.43
CA GLN A 48 2.65 -5.91 -1.82
C GLN A 48 2.30 -4.48 -2.21
N ALA A 49 1.99 -4.21 -3.47
CA ALA A 49 1.61 -2.88 -3.94
C ALA A 49 0.32 -2.36 -3.27
N VAL A 50 -0.69 -3.22 -3.13
CA VAL A 50 -1.96 -2.86 -2.49
C VAL A 50 -1.79 -2.65 -0.99
N ALA A 51 -1.03 -3.51 -0.30
CA ALA A 51 -0.73 -3.37 1.12
C ALA A 51 0.12 -2.10 1.38
N ALA A 52 1.19 -1.87 0.61
CA ALA A 52 1.99 -0.65 0.72
C ALA A 52 1.14 0.62 0.49
N ARG A 53 0.22 0.58 -0.49
CA ARG A 53 -0.71 1.70 -0.74
C ARG A 53 -1.60 1.93 0.46
N SER A 54 -2.27 0.89 0.97
CA SER A 54 -3.21 1.02 2.08
C SER A 54 -2.51 1.51 3.36
N TYR A 55 -1.31 1.00 3.65
CA TYR A 55 -0.47 1.53 4.73
C TYR A 55 -0.19 3.02 4.55
N ALA A 56 0.33 3.44 3.39
CA ALA A 56 0.63 4.84 3.11
C ALA A 56 -0.61 5.75 3.21
N LEU A 57 -1.77 5.27 2.75
CA LEU A 57 -3.03 6.01 2.84
C LEU A 57 -3.48 6.21 4.29
N THR A 58 -3.28 5.25 5.19
CA THR A 58 -3.61 5.40 6.62
C THR A 58 -2.89 6.59 7.25
N TYR A 59 -1.63 6.82 6.89
CA TYR A 59 -0.85 7.95 7.44
C TYR A 59 -1.07 9.26 6.68
N TYR A 60 -1.59 9.21 5.46
CA TYR A 60 -1.92 10.39 4.65
C TYR A 60 -3.32 10.96 4.96
N PHE A 61 -4.28 10.11 5.36
CA PHE A 61 -5.68 10.48 5.59
C PHE A 61 -6.10 10.58 7.07
N ARG A 62 -5.22 10.34 8.05
CA ARG A 62 -5.58 10.59 9.46
C ARG A 62 -5.88 12.09 9.65
N PRO A 63 -7.08 12.48 10.13
CA PRO A 63 -7.38 13.87 10.45
C PRO A 63 -6.37 14.40 11.47
N ILE A 64 -5.70 15.50 11.10
CA ILE A 64 -5.04 16.40 12.04
C ILE A 64 -6.15 17.02 12.90
N ASN A 65 -6.54 16.35 13.98
CA ASN A 65 -7.19 16.84 15.22
C ASN A 65 -7.71 15.59 15.96
N SER A 66 -7.10 15.11 17.04
CA SER A 66 -6.70 15.83 18.24
C SER A 66 -5.55 15.13 19.00
N ILE A 67 -4.76 15.95 19.72
CA ILE A 67 -3.86 15.64 20.85
C ILE A 67 -2.52 14.94 20.64
N TYR A 68 -2.14 14.43 19.46
CA TYR A 68 -0.76 13.97 19.28
C TYR A 68 -0.15 14.43 17.95
N HIS A 69 0.70 15.45 18.05
CA HIS A 69 1.97 15.42 17.32
C HIS A 69 2.67 14.11 17.73
N LEU A 70 2.49 13.05 16.95
CA LEU A 70 3.54 12.06 16.76
C LEU A 70 4.47 12.76 15.76
N GLY A 71 5.45 13.52 16.23
CA GLY A 71 6.64 12.87 16.75
C GLY A 71 7.36 12.34 15.53
N ALA A 72 8.35 13.09 15.06
CA ALA A 72 9.25 12.65 14.02
C ALA A 72 9.94 11.36 14.50
N THR A 73 9.34 10.23 14.19
CA THR A 73 9.94 8.91 14.40
C THR A 73 9.99 8.25 13.04
N GLU A 74 11.21 7.93 12.63
CA GLU A 74 11.68 7.41 11.34
C GLU A 74 10.95 6.15 10.84
N TYR A 75 9.65 6.24 10.55
CA TYR A 75 8.85 5.17 9.94
C TYR A 75 8.47 5.47 8.49
N TYR A 76 9.27 6.31 7.82
CA TYR A 76 9.23 6.39 6.36
C TYR A 76 10.01 5.19 5.82
N GLN A 77 9.28 4.17 5.37
CA GLN A 77 9.88 3.12 4.53
C GLN A 77 10.78 3.77 3.49
N VAL A 78 11.99 3.24 3.43
CA VAL A 78 13.17 3.93 2.93
C VAL A 78 12.94 4.34 1.47
N TYR A 79 12.71 5.63 1.24
CA TYR A 79 12.82 6.21 -0.09
C TYR A 79 14.29 6.18 -0.51
N LYS A 80 14.73 5.06 -1.12
CA LYS A 80 16.12 4.88 -1.57
C LYS A 80 16.47 5.62 -2.87
N GLY A 81 15.58 6.47 -3.37
CA GLY A 81 15.78 7.18 -4.63
C GLY A 81 15.63 6.28 -5.86
N ILE A 82 15.74 6.91 -7.04
CA ILE A 82 15.28 6.47 -8.38
C ILE A 82 16.02 5.21 -8.93
N SER A 83 16.70 4.40 -8.11
CA SER A 83 17.60 3.33 -8.58
C SER A 83 17.05 1.90 -8.57
N ALA A 84 15.73 1.69 -8.41
CA ALA A 84 15.13 0.34 -8.49
C ALA A 84 13.77 0.33 -9.22
N GLU A 85 13.65 1.12 -10.29
CA GLU A 85 12.44 1.18 -11.10
C GLU A 85 12.38 0.02 -12.12
N ASP A 86 12.29 -1.21 -11.61
CA ASP A 86 12.11 -2.42 -12.44
C ASP A 86 10.72 -2.42 -13.10
N ASP A 87 10.67 -2.72 -14.41
CA ASP A 87 9.43 -2.73 -15.19
C ASP A 87 8.38 -3.72 -14.67
N ARG A 88 8.79 -4.84 -14.05
CA ARG A 88 7.85 -5.81 -13.45
C ARG A 88 7.15 -5.21 -12.25
N ILE A 89 7.88 -4.43 -11.44
CA ILE A 89 7.33 -3.74 -10.27
C ILE A 89 6.36 -2.66 -10.73
N LYS A 90 6.77 -1.83 -11.69
CA LYS A 90 5.89 -0.81 -12.27
C LYS A 90 4.58 -1.41 -12.76
N ARG A 91 4.65 -2.50 -13.55
CA ARG A 91 3.46 -3.20 -14.04
C ARG A 91 2.57 -3.74 -12.91
N ALA A 92 3.13 -4.26 -11.83
CA ALA A 92 2.35 -4.75 -10.70
C ALA A 92 1.64 -3.60 -9.93
N VAL A 93 2.35 -2.49 -9.70
CA VAL A 93 1.79 -1.30 -9.06
C VAL A 93 0.73 -0.65 -9.97
N ASP A 94 0.95 -0.62 -11.28
CA ASP A 94 0.01 -0.09 -12.28
C ASP A 94 -1.25 -0.97 -12.42
N ALA A 95 -1.07 -2.30 -12.44
CA ALA A 95 -2.19 -3.24 -12.51
C ALA A 95 -3.12 -3.16 -11.28
N THR A 96 -2.65 -2.57 -10.18
CA THR A 96 -3.39 -2.37 -8.93
C THR A 96 -3.65 -0.89 -8.66
N ALA A 97 -3.58 -0.03 -9.68
CA ALA A 97 -3.71 1.41 -9.51
C ALA A 97 -5.00 1.79 -8.75
N GLY A 98 -4.82 2.55 -7.67
CA GLY A 98 -5.91 3.02 -6.81
C GLY A 98 -6.52 1.96 -5.89
N GLN A 99 -6.09 0.70 -5.94
CA GLN A 99 -6.60 -0.35 -5.06
C GLN A 99 -5.92 -0.31 -3.68
N PHE A 100 -6.72 -0.43 -2.63
CA PHE A 100 -6.26 -0.49 -1.23
C PHE A 100 -7.10 -1.50 -0.43
N VAL A 101 -6.62 -1.91 0.75
CA VAL A 101 -7.34 -2.84 1.62
C VAL A 101 -8.41 -2.06 2.38
N SER A 102 -9.67 -2.49 2.28
CA SER A 102 -10.82 -1.80 2.86
C SER A 102 -11.65 -2.70 3.75
N TYR A 103 -12.17 -2.12 4.84
CA TYR A 103 -13.13 -2.75 5.73
C TYR A 103 -14.28 -1.77 5.99
N GLN A 104 -15.51 -2.19 5.67
CA GLN A 104 -16.72 -1.36 5.83
C GLN A 104 -16.60 0.05 5.21
N GLY A 105 -15.89 0.17 4.09
CA GLY A 105 -15.64 1.45 3.39
C GLY A 105 -14.47 2.26 3.95
N GLY A 106 -13.93 1.91 5.11
CA GLY A 106 -12.71 2.51 5.67
C GLY A 106 -11.43 1.94 5.05
N ILE A 107 -10.33 2.68 5.16
CA ILE A 107 -8.98 2.23 4.80
C ILE A 107 -8.44 1.38 5.95
N VAL A 108 -7.86 0.22 5.63
CA VAL A 108 -7.21 -0.66 6.60
C VAL A 108 -5.73 -0.35 6.68
N GLU A 109 -5.21 -0.20 7.91
CA GLU A 109 -3.78 -0.20 8.17
C GLU A 109 -3.20 -1.60 7.92
N SER A 110 -2.76 -1.84 6.69
CA SER A 110 -2.22 -3.13 6.27
C SER A 110 -0.75 -3.26 6.65
N LEU A 111 -0.48 -3.69 7.88
CA LEU A 111 0.87 -4.02 8.35
C LEU A 111 1.44 -5.20 7.55
N TYR A 112 2.74 -5.18 7.29
CA TYR A 112 3.45 -6.28 6.62
C TYR A 112 4.91 -6.34 7.07
N ALA A 113 5.52 -7.53 6.99
CA ALA A 113 6.93 -7.76 7.29
C ALA A 113 7.51 -8.90 6.45
N ALA A 114 8.83 -9.06 6.50
CA ALA A 114 9.54 -10.03 5.66
C ALA A 114 9.08 -11.49 5.86
N SER A 115 8.83 -11.92 7.09
CA SER A 115 8.44 -13.30 7.41
C SER A 115 7.30 -13.36 8.43
N ASP A 116 6.67 -14.52 8.53
CA ASP A 116 5.59 -14.80 9.49
C ASP A 116 6.08 -14.63 10.94
N ASP A 117 7.31 -15.04 11.26
CA ASP A 117 7.90 -14.83 12.59
C ASP A 117 7.95 -13.34 12.97
N ILE A 118 8.35 -12.47 12.02
CA ILE A 118 8.40 -11.02 12.27
C ILE A 118 6.98 -10.45 12.39
N VAL A 119 6.02 -10.94 11.60
CA VAL A 119 4.61 -10.55 11.74
C VAL A 119 4.06 -10.95 13.11
N MET A 120 4.40 -12.14 13.60
CA MET A 120 4.01 -12.61 14.93
C MET A 120 4.62 -11.75 16.03
N ASP A 121 5.92 -11.47 15.95
CA ASP A 121 6.63 -10.72 16.98
C ASP A 121 6.28 -9.23 16.99
N ALA A 122 6.23 -8.59 15.82
CA ALA A 122 6.02 -7.14 15.70
C ALA A 122 4.55 -6.74 15.72
N PHE A 123 3.66 -7.59 15.19
CA PHE A 123 2.25 -7.25 14.96
C PHE A 123 1.29 -8.23 15.64
N GLN A 124 1.78 -9.13 16.51
CA GLN A 124 0.96 -10.14 17.19
C GLN A 124 0.13 -10.98 16.20
N GLY A 125 0.70 -11.25 15.02
CA GLY A 125 0.06 -12.00 13.95
C GLY A 125 -0.83 -11.18 13.02
N ALA A 126 -1.05 -9.89 13.31
CA ALA A 126 -1.90 -9.01 12.52
C ALA A 126 -1.10 -8.32 11.40
N GLY A 127 -0.79 -9.03 10.32
CA GLY A 127 -0.12 -8.46 9.16
C GLY A 127 0.16 -9.48 8.05
N MET A 128 0.62 -8.99 6.91
CA MET A 128 1.02 -9.82 5.78
C MET A 128 2.50 -10.21 5.87
N SER A 129 2.79 -11.52 5.80
CA SER A 129 4.15 -12.03 5.57
C SER A 129 4.49 -11.90 4.09
N GLN A 130 5.59 -11.21 3.76
CA GLN A 130 6.03 -11.03 2.38
C GLN A 130 6.47 -12.36 1.76
N LEU A 131 7.21 -13.18 2.50
CA LEU A 131 7.59 -14.53 2.06
C LEU A 131 6.38 -15.46 1.95
N GLY A 132 5.47 -15.43 2.92
CA GLY A 132 4.26 -16.25 2.83
C GLY A 132 3.33 -15.82 1.68
N ALA A 133 3.24 -14.52 1.38
CA ALA A 133 2.55 -14.02 0.19
C ALA A 133 3.21 -14.50 -1.11
N LEU A 134 4.55 -14.53 -1.16
CA LEU A 134 5.28 -15.13 -2.29
C LEU A 134 4.97 -16.62 -2.45
N ASP A 135 4.96 -17.38 -1.36
CA ASP A 135 4.67 -18.82 -1.38
C ASP A 135 3.25 -19.11 -1.87
N LEU A 136 2.25 -18.36 -1.39
CA LEU A 136 0.88 -18.44 -1.89
C LEU A 136 0.80 -18.10 -3.38
N ALA A 137 1.47 -17.04 -3.82
CA ALA A 137 1.50 -16.67 -5.23
C ALA A 137 2.13 -17.76 -6.10
N ASN A 138 3.21 -18.40 -5.62
CA ASN A 138 3.86 -19.52 -6.31
C ASN A 138 2.97 -20.78 -6.38
N GLN A 139 2.02 -20.92 -5.45
CA GLN A 139 0.98 -21.94 -5.49
C GLN A 139 -0.20 -21.57 -6.42
N GLY A 140 -0.15 -20.42 -7.08
CA GLY A 140 -1.17 -19.95 -8.02
C GLY A 140 -2.30 -19.15 -7.37
N VAL A 141 -2.16 -18.75 -6.09
CA VAL A 141 -3.15 -17.92 -5.41
C VAL A 141 -3.07 -16.48 -5.93
N GLY A 142 -4.21 -15.89 -6.29
CA GLY A 142 -4.28 -14.52 -6.79
C GLY A 142 -4.10 -13.47 -5.69
N TYR A 143 -3.61 -12.28 -6.04
CA TYR A 143 -3.28 -11.22 -5.07
C TYR A 143 -4.45 -10.82 -4.16
N THR A 144 -5.68 -10.86 -4.66
CA THR A 144 -6.88 -10.57 -3.86
C THR A 144 -7.09 -11.61 -2.76
N GLN A 145 -6.89 -12.88 -3.08
CA GLN A 145 -7.02 -13.99 -2.12
C GLN A 145 -5.86 -13.98 -1.11
N ILE A 146 -4.65 -13.64 -1.57
CA ILE A 146 -3.50 -13.41 -0.67
C ILE A 146 -3.85 -12.33 0.35
N LEU A 147 -4.37 -11.18 -0.09
CA LEU A 147 -4.75 -10.09 0.81
C LEU A 147 -5.87 -10.49 1.77
N THR A 148 -6.92 -11.18 1.31
CA THR A 148 -8.00 -11.66 2.19
C THR A 148 -7.53 -12.73 3.19
N ASN A 149 -6.50 -13.50 2.86
CA ASN A 149 -5.88 -14.45 3.78
C ASN A 149 -5.20 -13.74 4.97
N TYR A 150 -4.47 -12.65 4.70
CA TYR A 150 -3.74 -11.89 5.73
C TYR A 150 -4.58 -10.81 6.43
N TYR A 151 -5.60 -10.30 5.75
CA TYR A 151 -6.52 -9.28 6.26
C TYR A 151 -7.96 -9.81 6.18
N PRO A 152 -8.36 -10.73 7.07
CA PRO A 152 -9.67 -11.39 7.00
C PRO A 152 -10.83 -10.40 7.15
N GLY A 153 -11.91 -10.65 6.43
CA GLY A 153 -13.11 -9.79 6.44
C GLY A 153 -12.96 -8.49 5.65
N THR A 154 -11.81 -8.26 5.00
CA THR A 154 -11.58 -7.09 4.14
C THR A 154 -11.89 -7.38 2.68
N ASN A 155 -12.05 -6.30 1.92
CA ASN A 155 -12.18 -6.31 0.46
C ASN A 155 -11.23 -5.26 -0.14
N LEU A 156 -11.15 -5.19 -1.47
CA LEU A 156 -10.48 -4.08 -2.13
C LEU A 156 -11.40 -2.85 -2.18
N GLY A 157 -10.90 -1.72 -1.71
CA GLY A 157 -11.42 -0.40 -2.02
C GLY A 157 -10.72 0.16 -3.27
N GLN A 158 -11.36 1.13 -3.93
CA GLN A 158 -10.82 1.78 -5.14
C GLN A 158 -10.84 3.29 -4.96
N LEU A 159 -9.68 3.93 -5.08
CA LEU A 159 -9.59 5.37 -5.28
C LEU A 159 -9.97 5.68 -6.73
N VAL A 160 -11.05 6.43 -6.92
CA VAL A 160 -11.50 6.90 -8.23
C VAL A 160 -11.00 8.32 -8.44
N LEU A 161 -10.16 8.53 -9.45
CA LEU A 161 -9.74 9.86 -9.85
C LEU A 161 -10.87 10.55 -10.61
N ASP A 162 -11.28 11.72 -10.11
CA ASP A 162 -12.13 12.60 -10.90
C ASP A 162 -11.33 13.23 -12.04
N GLN A 163 -11.84 13.12 -13.26
CA GLN A 163 -11.23 13.72 -14.46
C GLN A 163 -11.96 15.00 -14.84
N HIS A 164 -11.87 15.99 -13.96
CA HIS A 164 -12.40 17.34 -14.22
C HIS A 164 -11.25 18.35 -14.36
#